data_AF-A0A9Y1BN25-F1
#
_entry.id   AF-A0A9Y1BN25-F1
#
_cell.length_a   1.000
_cell.length_b   1.000
_cell.length_c   1.000
_cell.angle_alpha   90.00
_cell.angle_beta   90.00
_cell.angle_gamma   90.00
#
_symmetry.space_group_name_H-M   'P 1'
#
loop_
_entity.id
_entity.type
_entity.pdbx_description
1 polymer ?
#
loop_
_entity_poly.entity_id
_entity_poly.type
_entity_poly.pdbx_seq_one_letter_code
_entity_poly.pdbx_strand_id
1 'polypeptide(L)'
;MGLITGGWWEIENLDTVLTIFKEFANIASVKFVGAILRPHTWLLKENIQKNKEILNKIESLGKQVIKSGQMDKRDLDFVSQPLTTEPELRKMLNKIHSQISSLLLREKSKSKE
;
A
#
# COMPACT_ATOMS: atom_id res chain seq x y z
N MET A 1 10.43 3.06 -12.65
CA MET A 1 9.80 2.12 -11.69
C MET A 1 8.71 2.87 -10.95
N GLY A 2 7.53 2.28 -10.75
CA GLY A 2 6.48 2.86 -9.90
C GLY A 2 6.47 2.26 -8.49
N LEU A 3 6.03 3.03 -7.50
CA LEU A 3 5.61 2.52 -6.18
C LEU A 3 4.13 2.88 -6.01
N ILE A 4 3.28 1.86 -6.06
CA ILE A 4 1.83 2.02 -6.04
C ILE A 4 1.31 1.45 -4.73
N THR A 5 0.52 2.24 -4.02
CA THR A 5 0.09 1.92 -2.66
C THR A 5 -1.42 2.02 -2.51
N GLY A 6 -1.99 1.23 -1.60
CA GLY A 6 -3.42 1.29 -1.29
C GLY A 6 -3.75 0.85 0.13
N GLY A 7 -4.97 1.19 0.55
CA GLY A 7 -5.54 0.76 1.83
C GLY A 7 -6.45 -0.46 1.73
N TRP A 8 -6.71 -0.95 0.53
CA TRP A 8 -7.61 -2.09 0.25
C TRP A 8 -6.98 -3.44 0.57
N TRP A 9 -7.86 -4.44 0.71
CA TRP A 9 -7.46 -5.84 0.86
C TRP A 9 -7.00 -6.43 -0.48
N GLU A 10 -7.84 -6.29 -1.49
CA GLU A 10 -7.61 -6.80 -2.84
C GLU A 10 -6.52 -5.97 -3.51
N ILE A 11 -5.40 -6.61 -3.85
CA ILE A 11 -4.26 -5.97 -4.50
C ILE A 11 -4.60 -5.54 -5.93
N GLU A 12 -5.56 -6.23 -6.55
CA GLU A 12 -6.10 -5.98 -7.89
C GLU A 12 -6.75 -4.59 -8.00
N ASN A 13 -7.16 -3.99 -6.88
CA ASN A 13 -7.63 -2.60 -6.85
C ASN A 13 -6.53 -1.60 -7.27
N LEU A 14 -5.26 -2.01 -7.27
CA LEU A 14 -4.12 -1.22 -7.72
C LEU A 14 -3.89 -1.31 -9.24
N ASP A 15 -4.57 -2.21 -9.97
CA ASP A 15 -4.35 -2.44 -11.40
C ASP A 15 -4.71 -1.22 -12.25
N THR A 16 -5.77 -0.51 -11.88
CA THR A 16 -6.13 0.75 -12.53
C THR A 16 -5.03 1.80 -12.36
N VAL A 17 -4.46 1.92 -11.15
CA VAL A 17 -3.36 2.86 -10.88
C VAL A 17 -2.10 2.45 -11.63
N LEU A 18 -1.82 1.15 -11.73
CA LEU A 18 -0.71 0.61 -12.51
C LEU A 18 -0.87 0.93 -13.99
N THR A 19 -2.08 0.83 -14.53
CA THR A 19 -2.39 1.16 -15.92
C THR A 19 -2.16 2.64 -16.19
N ILE A 20 -2.69 3.52 -15.35
CA ILE A 20 -2.46 4.98 -15.44
C ILE A 20 -0.96 5.30 -15.40
N PHE A 21 -0.21 4.66 -14.49
CA PHE A 21 1.22 4.92 -14.36
C PHE A 21 2.03 4.42 -15.57
N LYS A 22 1.64 3.29 -16.18
CA LYS A 22 2.22 2.79 -17.43
C LYS A 22 1.95 3.76 -18.59
N GLU A 23 0.72 4.23 -18.73
CA GLU A 23 0.33 5.21 -19.75
C GLU A 23 1.08 6.54 -19.58
N PHE A 24 1.17 7.03 -18.35
CA PHE A 24 1.93 8.23 -18.02
C PHE A 24 3.41 8.09 -18.41
N ALA A 25 4.05 6.96 -18.10
CA ALA A 25 5.44 6.71 -18.48
C ALA A 25 5.63 6.74 -20.01
N ASN A 26 4.67 6.20 -20.77
CA ASN A 26 4.68 6.26 -22.23
C ASN A 26 4.56 7.71 -22.74
N ILE A 27 3.62 8.49 -22.21
CA ILE A 27 3.45 9.91 -22.56
C ILE A 27 4.73 10.71 -22.26
N ALA A 28 5.34 10.44 -21.10
CA ALA A 28 6.58 11.10 -20.68
C ALA A 28 7.82 10.61 -21.44
N SER A 29 7.71 9.65 -22.36
CA SER A 29 8.83 9.00 -23.04
C SER A 29 9.88 8.41 -22.08
N VAL A 30 9.43 7.94 -20.90
CA VAL A 30 10.29 7.30 -19.89
C VAL A 30 10.09 5.79 -19.93
N LYS A 31 11.18 5.04 -19.95
CA LYS A 31 11.12 3.57 -19.91
C LYS A 31 10.43 3.08 -18.62
N PHE A 32 9.29 2.41 -18.79
CA PHE A 32 8.63 1.73 -17.69
C PHE A 32 9.24 0.33 -17.46
N VAL A 33 9.77 0.11 -16.26
CA VAL A 33 10.46 -1.14 -15.87
C VAL A 33 9.63 -2.02 -14.92
N GLY A 34 8.39 -1.62 -14.63
CA GLY A 34 7.53 -2.28 -13.64
C GLY A 34 7.22 -1.39 -12.44
N ALA A 35 6.42 -1.95 -11.52
CA ALA A 35 5.99 -1.27 -10.30
C ALA A 35 5.99 -2.23 -9.11
N ILE A 36 6.22 -1.66 -7.93
CA ILE A 36 5.98 -2.29 -6.63
C ILE A 36 4.52 -2.03 -6.26
N LEU A 37 3.74 -3.08 -6.04
CA LEU A 37 2.36 -3.00 -5.58
C LEU A 37 2.30 -3.27 -4.08
N ARG A 38 1.84 -2.30 -3.30
CA ARG A 38 1.83 -2.43 -1.84
C ARG A 38 0.43 -2.21 -1.25
N PRO A 39 -0.28 -3.28 -0.87
CA PRO A 39 -1.54 -3.15 -0.14
C PRO A 39 -1.27 -2.79 1.34
N HIS A 40 -2.33 -2.38 2.02
CA HIS A 40 -2.36 -2.15 3.47
C HIS A 40 -1.29 -1.16 4.00
N THR A 41 -0.94 -0.11 3.26
CA THR A 41 0.15 0.79 3.69
C THR A 41 -0.08 1.46 5.04
N TRP A 42 -1.34 1.64 5.43
CA TRP A 42 -1.67 2.18 6.75
C TRP A 42 -1.24 1.26 7.92
N LEU A 43 -1.14 -0.05 7.70
CA LEU A 43 -0.60 -1.01 8.67
C LEU A 43 0.94 -0.99 8.77
N LEU A 44 1.63 -0.31 7.85
CA LEU A 44 3.08 -0.12 7.95
C LEU A 44 3.49 0.75 9.17
N LYS A 45 2.53 1.36 9.87
CA LYS A 45 2.79 2.08 11.13
C LYS A 45 2.82 1.19 12.36
N GLU A 46 2.22 0.00 12.32
CA GLU A 46 1.96 -0.80 13.54
C GLU A 46 3.00 -1.90 13.82
N ASN A 47 3.64 -2.47 12.79
CA ASN A 47 4.58 -3.60 12.93
C ASN A 47 6.03 -3.22 12.60
N ILE A 48 6.71 -2.55 13.53
CA ILE A 48 8.01 -1.90 13.28
C ILE A 48 9.06 -2.84 12.66
N GLN A 49 9.16 -4.11 13.08
CA GLN A 49 10.21 -5.00 12.60
C GLN A 49 9.95 -5.53 11.18
N LYS A 50 8.78 -6.12 10.92
CA LYS A 50 8.41 -6.59 9.57
C LYS A 50 8.38 -5.43 8.57
N ASN A 51 7.97 -4.24 9.03
CA ASN A 51 7.92 -3.04 8.19
C ASN A 51 9.32 -2.55 7.82
N LYS A 52 10.30 -2.61 8.72
CA LYS A 52 11.70 -2.33 8.38
C LYS A 52 12.21 -3.26 7.28
N GLU A 53 11.92 -4.56 7.37
CA GLU A 53 12.32 -5.52 6.33
C GLU A 53 11.69 -5.20 4.97
N ILE A 54 10.39 -4.88 4.95
CA ILE A 54 9.69 -4.47 3.72
C ILE A 54 10.31 -3.19 3.13
N LEU A 55 10.56 -2.17 3.95
CA LEU A 55 11.14 -0.91 3.48
C LEU A 55 12.57 -1.09 2.96
N ASN A 56 13.41 -1.85 3.67
CA ASN A 56 14.75 -2.21 3.22
C ASN A 56 14.71 -2.96 1.89
N LYS A 57 13.71 -3.82 1.71
CA LYS A 57 13.51 -4.57 0.47
C LYS A 57 13.05 -3.69 -0.70
N ILE A 58 12.15 -2.74 -0.45
CA ILE A 58 11.76 -1.71 -1.44
C ILE A 58 12.99 -0.88 -1.86
N GLU A 59 13.84 -0.48 -0.92
CA GLU A 59 15.08 0.22 -1.22
C GLU A 59 16.02 -0.64 -2.08
N SER A 60 16.16 -1.92 -1.76
CA SER A 60 16.94 -2.87 -2.55
C SER A 60 16.41 -3.01 -3.98
N LEU A 61 15.10 -3.12 -4.17
CA LEU A 61 14.46 -3.16 -5.49
C LEU A 61 14.76 -1.89 -6.30
N GLY A 62 14.73 -0.72 -5.67
CA GLY A 62 15.15 0.53 -6.30
C GLY A 62 16.61 0.50 -6.77
N LYS A 63 17.52 -0.01 -5.94
CA LYS A 63 18.93 -0.19 -6.30
C LYS A 63 19.12 -1.19 -7.45
N GLN A 64 18.35 -2.28 -7.47
CA GLN A 64 18.37 -3.27 -8.56
C GLN A 64 17.97 -2.63 -9.89
N VAL A 65 16.90 -1.84 -9.90
CA VAL A 65 16.46 -1.11 -11.11
C VAL A 65 17.55 -0.18 -11.64
N ILE A 66 18.25 0.55 -10.76
CA ILE A 66 19.36 1.43 -11.18
C ILE A 66 20.51 0.61 -11.78
N LYS A 67 20.84 -0.55 -11.19
CA LYS A 67 22.00 -1.35 -11.59
C LYS A 67 21.76 -2.21 -12.83
N SER A 68 20.61 -2.87 -12.94
CA SER A 68 20.32 -3.88 -13.96
C SER A 68 19.08 -3.57 -14.80
N GLY A 69 18.29 -2.55 -14.45
CA GLY A 69 17.02 -2.26 -15.09
C GLY A 69 15.92 -3.30 -14.81
N GLN A 70 16.15 -4.20 -13.84
CA GLN A 70 15.25 -5.30 -13.49
C GLN A 70 15.00 -5.34 -11.98
N MET A 71 13.92 -6.03 -11.60
CA MET A 71 13.54 -6.28 -10.21
C MET A 71 13.43 -7.79 -9.98
N ASP A 72 13.99 -8.30 -8.89
CA ASP A 72 13.81 -9.71 -8.51
C ASP A 72 12.35 -9.98 -8.14
N LYS A 73 11.78 -11.03 -8.73
CA LYS A 73 10.37 -11.38 -8.56
C LYS A 73 10.05 -11.81 -7.12
N ARG A 74 10.95 -12.53 -6.45
CA ARG A 74 10.74 -12.96 -5.05
C ARG A 74 10.72 -11.75 -4.12
N ASP A 75 11.58 -10.77 -4.41
CA ASP A 75 11.61 -9.51 -3.69
C ASP A 75 10.33 -8.70 -3.90
N LEU A 76 9.78 -8.68 -5.14
CA LEU A 76 8.47 -8.10 -5.44
C LEU A 76 7.34 -8.80 -4.68
N ASP A 77 7.27 -10.13 -4.76
CA ASP A 77 6.25 -10.93 -4.10
C ASP A 77 6.30 -10.72 -2.56
N PHE A 78 7.51 -10.62 -1.99
CA PHE A 78 7.71 -10.34 -0.58
C PHE A 78 7.18 -8.97 -0.15
N VAL A 79 7.40 -7.91 -0.94
CA VAL A 79 6.91 -6.56 -0.59
C VAL A 79 5.43 -6.40 -0.89
N SER A 80 4.85 -7.23 -1.77
CA SER A 80 3.42 -7.20 -2.10
C SER A 80 2.54 -8.05 -1.16
N GLN A 81 3.14 -8.88 -0.30
CA GLN A 81 2.39 -9.72 0.63
C GLN A 81 1.51 -8.91 1.62
N PRO A 82 0.33 -9.43 2.01
CA PRO A 82 -0.47 -8.88 3.11
C PRO A 82 0.31 -8.82 4.44
N LEU A 83 0.03 -7.81 5.26
CA LEU A 83 0.63 -7.67 6.60
C LEU A 83 -0.07 -8.48 7.69
N THR A 84 -1.33 -8.80 7.45
CA THR A 84 -2.28 -9.43 8.36
C THR A 84 -3.21 -10.29 7.51
N THR A 85 -4.07 -11.06 8.17
CA THR A 85 -5.11 -11.83 7.49
C THR A 85 -6.34 -10.95 7.19
N GLU A 86 -7.16 -11.36 6.21
CA GLU A 86 -8.39 -10.63 5.89
C GLU A 86 -9.35 -10.51 7.08
N PRO A 87 -9.59 -11.57 7.87
CA PRO A 87 -10.50 -11.48 9.01
C PRO A 87 -10.00 -10.51 10.09
N GLU A 88 -8.68 -10.48 10.33
CA GLU A 88 -8.06 -9.53 11.25
C GLU A 88 -8.22 -8.09 10.75
N LEU A 89 -7.96 -7.84 9.46
CA LEU A 89 -8.16 -6.53 8.84
C LEU A 89 -9.61 -6.06 8.99
N ARG A 90 -10.58 -6.92 8.65
CA ARG A 90 -12.01 -6.62 8.77
C ARG A 90 -12.39 -6.30 10.21
N LYS A 91 -11.87 -7.05 11.18
CA LYS A 91 -12.09 -6.79 12.61
C LYS A 91 -11.55 -5.43 13.03
N MET A 92 -10.35 -5.05 12.57
CA MET A 92 -9.77 -3.73 12.83
C MET A 92 -10.61 -2.60 12.24
N LEU A 93 -11.01 -2.72 10.97
CA LEU A 93 -11.82 -1.72 10.29
C LEU A 93 -13.19 -1.53 10.94
N ASN A 94 -13.87 -2.62 11.33
CA ASN A 94 -15.15 -2.55 12.03
C ASN A 94 -15.02 -1.85 13.39
N LYS A 95 -13.92 -2.09 14.11
CA LYS A 95 -13.64 -1.41 15.37
C LYS A 95 -13.41 0.09 15.16
N ILE A 96 -12.62 0.47 14.17
CA ILE A 96 -12.36 1.87 13.81
C ILE A 96 -13.68 2.56 13.44
N HIS A 97 -14.48 1.93 12.59
CA HIS A 97 -15.79 2.46 12.17
C HIS A 97 -16.68 2.72 13.39
N SER A 98 -16.83 1.76 14.30
CA SER A 98 -17.62 1.91 15.53
C SER A 98 -17.14 3.08 16.41
N GLN A 99 -15.82 3.23 16.57
CA GLN A 99 -15.24 4.32 17.34
C GLN A 99 -15.54 5.69 16.71
N ILE A 100 -15.32 5.84 15.41
CA ILE A 100 -15.59 7.09 14.67
C ILE A 100 -17.08 7.43 14.74
N SER A 101 -17.98 6.47 14.52
CA SER A 101 -19.42 6.69 14.65
C SER A 101 -19.79 7.21 16.03
N SER A 102 -19.20 6.66 17.09
CA SER A 102 -19.46 7.10 18.47
C SER A 102 -18.98 8.53 18.75
N LEU A 103 -17.84 8.93 18.17
CA LEU A 103 -17.29 10.28 18.30
C LEU A 103 -18.15 11.31 17.57
N LEU A 104 -18.54 11.02 16.34
CA LEU A 104 -19.40 11.90 15.53
C LEU A 104 -20.77 12.14 16.19
N LEU A 105 -21.33 11.13 16.86
CA LEU A 105 -22.57 11.29 17.62
C LEU A 105 -22.39 12.24 18.82
N ARG A 106 -21.26 12.14 19.54
CA ARG A 106 -20.94 13.04 20.66
C ARG A 106 -20.68 14.48 20.21
N GLU A 107 -20.05 14.69 19.05
CA GLU A 107 -19.85 16.04 18.52
C GLU A 107 -21.18 16.67 18.09
N LYS A 108 -22.05 15.90 17.43
CA LYS A 108 -23.39 16.36 17.04
C LYS A 108 -24.30 16.68 18.22
N SER A 109 -24.13 16.01 19.36
CA SER A 109 -24.89 16.36 20.57
C SER A 109 -24.39 17.66 21.20
N LYS A 110 -23.08 17.89 21.21
CA LYS A 110 -22.47 19.14 21.73
C LYS A 110 -22.75 20.37 20.87
N SER A 111 -22.99 20.22 19.57
CA SER A 111 -23.29 21.33 18.67
C SER A 111 -24.76 21.77 18.69
N LYS A 112 -25.62 21.09 19.47
CA LYS A 112 -27.05 21.39 19.61
C LYS A 112 -27.41 22.02 20.96
N GLU A 113 -26.44 22.15 21.86
CA GLU A 113 -26.51 22.93 23.11
C GLU A 113 -25.86 24.30 22.88
#